data_AF-A0ABD5SG22-F1
#
_entry.id   AF-A0ABD5SG22-F1
#
_cell.length_a   1.000
_cell.length_b   1.000
_cell.length_c   1.000
_cell.angle_alpha   90.00
_cell.angle_beta   90.00
_cell.angle_gamma   90.00
#
_symmetry.space_group_name_H-M   'P 1'
#
loop_
_entity.id
_entity.type
_entity.pdbx_description
1 polymer ?
#
loop_
_entity_poly.entity_id
_entity_poly.type
_entity_poly.pdbx_seq_one_letter_code
_entity_poly.pdbx_strand_id
1 'polypeptide(L)'
;MRRTRSVALLVPLTIVGLTVALLASGAVANTFTAADAGGVQSDSTNASVGTVMQASAADTANGVESGMFDAAYERADNESRAAVVNERADDLEAKVTALENERATLESQREELSTGAYRSQMARLTVQIASLERTIERTESRADEAGIGGDRLSELRGNATAIRQAASEQAGPGVAAVARGV
;
A
#
# COMPACT_ATOMS: atom_id res chain seq x y z
N MET A 1 45.81 -13.50 -38.12
CA MET A 1 45.18 -12.76 -37.01
C MET A 1 43.79 -12.32 -37.44
N ARG A 2 42.73 -13.00 -36.97
CA ARG A 2 41.33 -12.63 -37.24
C ARG A 2 40.84 -11.76 -36.08
N ARG A 3 40.55 -10.48 -36.35
CA ARG A 3 39.96 -9.55 -35.37
C ARG A 3 38.44 -9.65 -35.45
N THR A 4 37.84 -10.43 -34.58
CA THR A 4 36.41 -10.42 -34.32
C THR A 4 36.05 -9.17 -33.52
N ARG A 5 35.27 -8.28 -34.14
CA ARG A 5 34.58 -7.17 -33.48
C ARG A 5 33.18 -7.68 -33.13
N SER A 6 32.87 -7.80 -31.84
CA SER A 6 31.51 -8.11 -31.39
C SER A 6 30.92 -6.89 -30.69
N VAL A 7 29.75 -6.52 -31.21
CA VAL A 7 29.00 -5.30 -31.03
C VAL A 7 28.20 -5.36 -29.72
N ALA A 8 28.29 -4.29 -28.93
CA ALA A 8 27.46 -4.08 -27.74
C ALA A 8 26.01 -3.77 -28.17
N LEU A 9 25.06 -4.60 -27.72
CA LEU A 9 23.64 -4.45 -27.99
C LEU A 9 23.02 -3.57 -26.91
N LEU A 10 22.84 -2.28 -27.23
CA LEU A 10 22.08 -1.30 -26.45
C LEU A 10 20.59 -1.46 -26.78
N VAL A 11 19.80 -1.94 -25.82
CA VAL A 11 18.34 -1.94 -25.88
C VAL A 11 17.83 -0.57 -25.42
N PRO A 12 17.13 0.21 -26.26
CA PRO A 12 16.48 1.42 -25.78
C PRO A 12 15.16 1.06 -25.09
N LEU A 13 15.06 1.36 -23.79
CA LEU A 13 13.83 1.28 -23.00
C LEU A 13 12.92 2.45 -23.42
N THR A 14 11.88 2.15 -24.18
CA THR A 14 10.86 3.13 -24.60
C THR A 14 9.99 3.50 -23.40
N ILE A 15 10.16 4.73 -22.90
CA ILE A 15 9.29 5.37 -21.92
C ILE A 15 7.99 5.74 -22.63
N VAL A 16 6.89 5.04 -22.33
CA VAL A 16 5.55 5.51 -22.70
C VAL A 16 5.13 6.53 -21.65
N GLY A 17 5.24 7.81 -22.02
CA GLY A 17 4.73 8.92 -21.23
C GLY A 17 3.21 8.97 -21.28
N LEU A 18 2.55 8.81 -20.12
CA LEU A 18 1.13 9.08 -19.96
C LEU A 18 0.95 10.59 -19.71
N THR A 19 0.68 11.34 -20.76
CA THR A 19 0.30 12.76 -20.67
C THR A 19 -1.15 12.88 -20.23
N VAL A 20 -1.40 13.18 -18.95
CA VAL A 20 -2.73 13.65 -18.52
C VAL A 20 -2.81 15.14 -18.83
N ALA A 21 -3.65 15.48 -19.81
CA ALA A 21 -3.90 16.84 -20.23
C ALA A 21 -4.61 17.64 -19.12
N LEU A 22 -3.97 18.75 -18.74
CA LEU A 22 -4.49 19.77 -17.85
C LEU A 22 -5.62 20.54 -18.57
N LEU A 23 -6.87 20.32 -18.16
CA LEU A 23 -8.00 21.18 -18.55
C LEU A 23 -8.15 22.30 -17.52
N ALA A 24 -7.71 23.50 -17.90
CA ALA A 24 -7.96 24.72 -17.15
C ALA A 24 -9.29 25.36 -17.61
N SER A 25 -10.19 25.64 -16.66
CA SER A 25 -10.84 26.96 -16.44
C SER A 25 -12.17 26.84 -15.70
N GLY A 26 -12.23 27.42 -14.50
CA GLY A 26 -13.46 27.64 -13.73
C GLY A 26 -13.11 28.08 -12.31
N ALA A 27 -13.26 29.38 -12.02
CA ALA A 27 -12.78 30.03 -10.80
C ALA A 27 -13.46 29.54 -9.51
N VAL A 28 -12.66 29.25 -8.48
CA VAL A 28 -12.95 29.64 -7.09
C VAL A 28 -11.71 30.29 -6.51
N ALA A 29 -11.77 31.61 -6.38
CA ALA A 29 -10.83 32.37 -5.59
C ALA A 29 -11.18 32.15 -4.11
N ASN A 30 -10.33 31.46 -3.36
CA ASN A 30 -10.28 31.65 -1.91
C ASN A 30 -8.82 31.74 -1.46
N THR A 31 -8.35 32.98 -1.62
CA THR A 31 -7.27 33.63 -0.89
C THR A 31 -7.02 33.04 0.49
N PHE A 32 -5.76 32.68 0.75
CA PHE A 32 -5.18 32.78 2.07
C PHE A 32 -5.41 34.21 2.59
N THR A 33 -6.31 34.37 3.54
CA THR A 33 -6.31 35.51 4.46
C THR A 33 -6.25 34.95 5.86
N ALA A 34 -5.11 35.17 6.50
CA ALA A 34 -5.03 35.16 7.94
C ALA A 34 -5.62 36.48 8.42
N ALA A 35 -6.72 36.41 9.15
CA ALA A 35 -7.19 37.48 10.01
C ALA A 35 -7.34 36.88 11.43
N ASP A 36 -6.43 37.31 12.29
CA ASP A 36 -6.36 37.02 13.72
C ASP A 36 -7.52 37.70 14.46
N ALA A 37 -8.27 36.94 15.27
CA ALA A 37 -8.78 37.33 16.60
C ALA A 37 -9.72 36.27 17.19
N GLY A 38 -9.23 35.51 18.19
CA GLY A 38 -10.04 35.02 19.30
C GLY A 38 -10.45 33.55 19.28
N GLY A 39 -9.91 32.77 20.22
CA GLY A 39 -10.52 31.51 20.69
C GLY A 39 -9.67 30.27 20.47
N VAL A 40 -8.93 29.90 21.52
CA VAL A 40 -8.22 28.63 21.66
C VAL A 40 -9.23 27.47 21.71
N GLN A 41 -8.88 26.33 21.07
CA GLN A 41 -9.54 24.99 21.07
C GLN A 41 -10.65 24.73 20.04
N SER A 42 -10.30 24.19 18.85
CA SER A 42 -11.14 23.20 18.11
C SER A 42 -10.53 22.54 16.85
N ASP A 43 -9.31 22.85 16.43
CA ASP A 43 -8.77 22.28 15.19
C ASP A 43 -8.20 20.85 15.32
N SER A 44 -7.78 20.43 16.52
CA SER A 44 -7.25 19.06 16.73
C SER A 44 -8.33 17.98 16.72
N THR A 45 -9.55 18.30 17.16
CA THR A 45 -10.66 17.33 17.26
C THR A 45 -11.21 16.97 15.88
N ASN A 46 -11.38 17.93 14.98
CA ASN A 46 -11.93 17.69 13.64
C ASN A 46 -10.96 16.91 12.73
N ALA A 47 -9.66 17.22 12.78
CA ALA A 47 -8.64 16.44 12.07
C ALA A 47 -8.52 15.02 12.62
N SER A 48 -8.65 14.84 13.95
CA SER A 48 -8.60 13.53 14.59
C SER A 48 -9.84 12.69 14.28
N VAL A 49 -11.04 13.27 14.28
CA VAL A 49 -12.29 12.57 13.92
C VAL A 49 -12.30 12.19 12.44
N GLY A 50 -11.85 13.07 11.54
CA GLY A 50 -11.72 12.76 10.12
C GLY A 50 -10.69 11.64 9.86
N THR A 51 -9.55 11.68 10.54
CA THR A 51 -8.51 10.63 10.43
C THR A 51 -9.00 9.30 11.00
N VAL A 52 -9.72 9.33 12.13
CA VAL A 52 -10.34 8.13 12.73
C VAL A 52 -11.44 7.57 11.83
N MET A 53 -12.31 8.40 11.26
CA MET A 53 -13.32 7.94 10.30
C MET A 53 -12.70 7.36 9.03
N GLN A 54 -11.62 7.97 8.53
CA GLN A 54 -10.91 7.48 7.35
C GLN A 54 -10.17 6.17 7.63
N ALA A 55 -9.58 6.00 8.83
CA ALA A 55 -9.01 4.74 9.29
C ALA A 55 -10.10 3.66 9.46
N SER A 56 -11.24 4.00 10.08
CA SER A 56 -12.40 3.12 10.21
C SER A 56 -12.98 2.72 8.85
N ALA A 57 -12.99 3.61 7.86
CA ALA A 57 -13.44 3.31 6.50
C ALA A 57 -12.48 2.37 5.77
N ALA A 58 -11.16 2.56 5.93
CA ALA A 58 -10.15 1.66 5.36
C ALA A 58 -10.17 0.26 6.02
N ASP A 59 -10.37 0.20 7.33
CA ASP A 59 -10.50 -1.06 8.07
C ASP A 59 -11.82 -1.77 7.74
N THR A 60 -12.92 -1.03 7.63
CA THR A 60 -14.22 -1.54 7.16
C THR A 60 -14.13 -2.03 5.71
N ALA A 61 -13.47 -1.30 4.81
CA ALA A 61 -13.29 -1.72 3.43
C ALA A 61 -12.50 -3.03 3.32
N ASN A 62 -11.40 -3.17 4.07
CA ASN A 62 -10.66 -4.43 4.14
C ASN A 62 -11.49 -5.58 4.73
N GLY A 63 -12.30 -5.30 5.75
CA GLY A 63 -13.23 -6.28 6.35
C GLY A 63 -14.33 -6.72 5.39
N VAL A 64 -14.93 -5.79 4.65
CA VAL A 64 -15.95 -6.08 3.63
C VAL A 64 -15.34 -6.90 2.50
N GLU A 65 -14.17 -6.52 2.00
CA GLU A 65 -13.53 -7.25 0.89
C GLU A 65 -13.09 -8.64 1.29
N SER A 66 -12.59 -8.79 2.51
CA SER A 66 -12.31 -10.09 3.12
C SER A 66 -13.58 -10.94 3.25
N GLY A 67 -14.69 -10.35 3.69
CA GLY A 67 -15.99 -11.04 3.75
C GLY A 67 -16.55 -11.41 2.38
N MET A 68 -16.36 -10.55 1.36
CA MET A 68 -16.75 -10.84 -0.02
C MET A 68 -15.94 -12.01 -0.59
N PHE A 69 -14.62 -12.04 -0.34
CA PHE A 69 -13.78 -13.16 -0.70
C PHE A 69 -14.24 -14.47 -0.04
N ASP A 70 -14.44 -14.47 1.29
CA ASP A 70 -14.87 -15.69 2.01
C ASP A 70 -16.21 -16.18 1.46
N ALA A 71 -17.16 -15.27 1.25
CA ALA A 71 -18.47 -15.62 0.76
C ALA A 71 -18.46 -16.07 -0.71
N ALA A 72 -17.55 -15.55 -1.54
CA ALA A 72 -17.34 -16.03 -2.90
C ALA A 72 -16.71 -17.43 -2.89
N TYR A 73 -15.69 -17.63 -2.05
CA TYR A 73 -14.98 -18.90 -1.88
C TYR A 73 -15.90 -20.02 -1.36
N GLU A 74 -16.75 -19.72 -0.39
CA GLU A 74 -17.71 -20.68 0.19
C GLU A 74 -18.82 -21.06 -0.80
N ARG A 75 -19.24 -20.15 -1.67
CA ARG A 75 -20.24 -20.42 -2.72
C ARG A 75 -19.67 -21.12 -3.94
N ALA A 76 -18.36 -21.04 -4.16
CA ALA A 76 -17.70 -21.66 -5.30
C ALA A 76 -17.58 -23.18 -5.10
N ASP A 77 -17.90 -23.92 -6.16
CA ASP A 77 -17.57 -25.34 -6.27
C ASP A 77 -16.04 -25.53 -6.30
N ASN A 78 -15.58 -26.75 -6.03
CA ASN A 78 -14.15 -27.05 -5.92
C ASN A 78 -13.34 -26.62 -7.15
N GLU A 79 -13.86 -26.81 -8.36
CA GLU A 79 -13.19 -26.36 -9.59
C GLU A 79 -13.10 -24.83 -9.70
N SER A 80 -14.04 -24.09 -9.12
CA SER A 80 -14.12 -22.63 -9.20
C SER A 80 -13.35 -21.91 -8.08
N ARG A 81 -13.04 -22.60 -6.96
CA ARG A 81 -12.28 -22.03 -5.84
C ARG A 81 -10.89 -21.55 -6.27
N ALA A 82 -10.26 -22.26 -7.20
CA ALA A 82 -8.98 -21.85 -7.77
C ALA A 82 -9.07 -20.49 -8.47
N ALA A 83 -10.15 -20.21 -9.20
CA ALA A 83 -10.34 -18.92 -9.86
C ALA A 83 -10.53 -17.79 -8.84
N VAL A 84 -11.37 -18.02 -7.81
CA VAL A 84 -11.61 -17.05 -6.73
C VAL A 84 -10.33 -16.72 -5.96
N VAL A 85 -9.50 -17.73 -5.66
CA VAL A 85 -8.20 -17.54 -4.99
C VAL A 85 -7.22 -16.77 -5.89
N ASN A 86 -7.17 -17.08 -7.19
CA ASN A 86 -6.27 -16.39 -8.11
C ASN A 86 -6.66 -14.91 -8.30
N GLU A 87 -7.94 -14.61 -8.48
CA GLU A 87 -8.44 -13.22 -8.54
C GLU A 87 -8.11 -12.47 -7.25
N ARG A 88 -8.30 -13.11 -6.10
CA ARG A 88 -7.91 -12.53 -4.81
C ARG A 88 -6.42 -12.26 -4.73
N ALA A 89 -5.59 -13.18 -5.22
CA ALA A 89 -4.14 -13.02 -5.21
C ALA A 89 -3.68 -11.87 -6.14
N ASP A 90 -4.34 -11.65 -7.28
CA ASP A 90 -4.08 -10.52 -8.17
C ASP A 90 -4.37 -9.18 -7.48
N ASP A 91 -5.50 -9.08 -6.78
CA ASP A 91 -5.86 -7.88 -6.01
C ASP A 91 -4.84 -7.60 -4.89
N LEU A 92 -4.39 -8.65 -4.19
CA LEU A 92 -3.40 -8.53 -3.13
C LEU A 92 -2.04 -8.09 -3.69
N GLU A 93 -1.63 -8.60 -4.84
CA GLU A 93 -0.39 -8.20 -5.52
C GLU A 93 -0.41 -6.72 -5.91
N ALA A 94 -1.53 -6.25 -6.47
CA ALA A 94 -1.73 -4.84 -6.78
C ALA A 94 -1.61 -3.95 -5.53
N LYS A 95 -2.17 -4.39 -4.39
CA LYS A 95 -2.08 -3.68 -3.11
C LYS A 95 -0.65 -3.66 -2.55
N VAL A 96 0.09 -4.76 -2.62
CA VAL A 96 1.51 -4.80 -2.21
C VAL A 96 2.33 -3.82 -3.06
N THR A 97 2.12 -3.85 -4.37
CA THR A 97 2.80 -2.95 -5.31
C THR A 97 2.50 -1.49 -5.01
N ALA A 98 1.24 -1.15 -4.69
CA ALA A 98 0.85 0.21 -4.33
C ALA A 98 1.56 0.69 -3.05
N LEU A 99 1.63 -0.15 -2.01
CA LEU A 99 2.31 0.19 -0.75
C LEU A 99 3.84 0.29 -0.92
N GLU A 100 4.43 -0.53 -1.79
CA GLU A 100 5.84 -0.40 -2.15
C GLU A 100 6.13 0.93 -2.86
N ASN A 101 5.28 1.33 -3.81
CA ASN A 101 5.39 2.61 -4.48
C ASN A 101 5.21 3.78 -3.52
N GLU A 102 4.30 3.68 -2.56
CA GLU A 102 4.14 4.68 -1.49
C GLU A 102 5.41 4.79 -0.65
N ARG A 103 6.03 3.66 -0.25
CA ARG A 103 7.32 3.65 0.44
C ARG A 103 8.40 4.39 -0.36
N ALA A 104 8.57 4.04 -1.62
CA ALA A 104 9.58 4.63 -2.50
C ALA A 104 9.34 6.15 -2.69
N THR A 105 8.08 6.55 -2.76
CA THR A 105 7.66 7.95 -2.85
C THR A 105 7.95 8.73 -1.55
N LEU A 106 7.77 8.11 -0.38
CA LEU A 106 8.16 8.71 0.89
C LEU A 106 9.68 8.83 1.02
N GLU A 107 10.42 7.83 0.55
CA GLU A 107 11.88 7.85 0.51
C GLU A 107 12.43 8.99 -0.35
N SER A 108 11.85 9.24 -1.52
CA SER A 108 12.27 10.34 -2.39
C SER A 108 11.96 11.72 -1.78
N GLN A 109 10.89 11.84 -0.99
CA GLN A 109 10.49 13.06 -0.29
C GLN A 109 11.15 13.25 1.08
N ARG A 110 12.11 12.39 1.46
CA ARG A 110 12.72 12.43 2.80
C ARG A 110 13.33 13.79 3.16
N GLU A 111 13.90 14.50 2.18
CA GLU A 111 14.51 15.81 2.38
C GLU A 111 13.48 16.95 2.40
N GLU A 112 12.32 16.74 1.78
CA GLU A 112 11.23 17.71 1.69
C GLU A 112 10.34 17.69 2.94
N LEU A 113 10.26 16.54 3.62
CA LEU A 113 9.46 16.33 4.82
C LEU A 113 10.26 16.62 6.09
N SER A 114 9.58 17.14 7.11
CA SER A 114 10.17 17.17 8.46
C SER A 114 10.42 15.74 8.96
N THR A 115 11.45 15.55 9.79
CA THR A 115 11.78 14.23 10.34
C THR A 115 10.59 13.58 11.06
N GLY A 116 9.79 14.38 11.78
CA GLY A 116 8.58 13.89 12.44
C GLY A 116 7.51 13.43 11.45
N ALA A 117 7.26 14.22 10.40
CA ALA A 117 6.29 13.88 9.36
C ALA A 117 6.68 12.61 8.59
N TYR A 118 7.95 12.49 8.19
CA TYR A 118 8.47 11.30 7.51
C TYR A 118 8.31 10.04 8.37
N ARG A 119 8.73 10.10 9.65
CA ARG A 119 8.60 8.96 10.57
C ARG A 119 7.15 8.56 10.81
N SER A 120 6.25 9.53 10.95
CA SER A 120 4.82 9.28 11.12
C SER A 120 4.23 8.57 9.89
N GLN A 121 4.60 9.01 8.68
CA GLN A 121 4.13 8.38 7.44
C GLN A 121 4.68 6.96 7.28
N MET A 122 5.97 6.73 7.58
CA MET A 122 6.54 5.37 7.59
C MET A 122 5.90 4.46 8.64
N ALA A 123 5.51 5.01 9.79
CA ALA A 123 4.80 4.26 10.82
C ALA A 123 3.39 3.84 10.37
N ARG A 124 2.66 4.76 9.74
CA ARG A 124 1.35 4.46 9.14
C ARG A 124 1.49 3.37 8.07
N LEU A 125 2.47 3.51 7.19
CA LEU A 125 2.75 2.54 6.13
C LEU A 125 3.03 1.13 6.71
N THR A 126 3.82 1.05 7.78
CA THR A 126 4.10 -0.20 8.50
C THR A 126 2.82 -0.92 8.95
N VAL A 127 1.87 -0.19 9.54
CA VAL A 127 0.58 -0.75 9.99
C VAL A 127 -0.28 -1.19 8.80
N GLN A 128 -0.30 -0.42 7.72
CA GLN A 128 -1.04 -0.78 6.51
C GLN A 128 -0.52 -2.10 5.91
N ILE A 129 0.81 -2.26 5.82
CA ILE A 129 1.43 -3.47 5.29
C ILE A 129 1.18 -4.66 6.22
N ALA A 130 1.28 -4.50 7.54
CA ALA A 130 0.96 -5.57 8.50
C ALA A 130 -0.51 -6.05 8.38
N SER A 131 -1.44 -5.14 8.08
CA SER A 131 -2.83 -5.52 7.81
C SER A 131 -2.98 -6.32 6.52
N LEU A 132 -2.26 -5.92 5.46
CA LEU A 132 -2.26 -6.62 4.18
C LEU A 132 -1.64 -8.02 4.31
N GLU A 133 -0.53 -8.17 5.04
CA GLU A 133 0.09 -9.46 5.31
C GLU A 133 -0.86 -10.46 5.96
N ARG A 134 -1.65 -10.04 6.96
CA ARG A 134 -2.67 -10.90 7.59
C ARG A 134 -3.76 -11.33 6.61
N THR A 135 -4.10 -10.46 5.66
CA THR A 135 -5.07 -10.78 4.62
C THR A 135 -4.50 -11.80 3.62
N ILE A 136 -3.22 -11.66 3.27
CA ILE A 136 -2.49 -12.63 2.43
C ILE A 136 -2.43 -13.99 3.14
N GLU A 137 -2.01 -14.03 4.40
CA GLU A 137 -1.93 -15.26 5.20
C GLU A 137 -3.28 -15.98 5.33
N ARG A 138 -4.38 -15.23 5.47
CA ARG A 138 -5.72 -15.81 5.49
C ARG A 138 -6.10 -16.41 4.13
N THR A 139 -5.72 -15.75 3.05
CA THR A 139 -5.98 -16.23 1.67
C THR A 139 -5.14 -17.47 1.38
N GLU A 140 -3.87 -17.47 1.80
CA GLU A 140 -2.93 -18.59 1.74
C GLU A 140 -3.51 -19.82 2.45
N SER A 141 -4.01 -19.64 3.69
CA SER A 141 -4.65 -20.72 4.45
C SER A 141 -5.83 -21.35 3.69
N ARG A 142 -6.67 -20.53 3.04
CA ARG A 142 -7.79 -21.04 2.22
C ARG A 142 -7.30 -21.76 0.97
N ALA A 143 -6.25 -21.26 0.31
CA ALA A 143 -5.66 -21.90 -0.84
C ALA A 143 -5.13 -23.30 -0.48
N ASP A 144 -4.40 -23.40 0.64
CA ASP A 144 -3.85 -24.65 1.16
C ASP A 144 -4.94 -25.66 1.53
N GLU A 145 -6.02 -25.22 2.19
CA GLU A 145 -7.18 -26.06 2.53
C GLU A 145 -7.83 -26.71 1.30
N ALA A 146 -7.79 -26.05 0.14
CA ALA A 146 -8.29 -26.58 -1.13
C ALA A 146 -7.22 -27.23 -2.02
N GLY A 147 -5.96 -27.29 -1.57
CA GLY A 147 -4.84 -27.80 -2.36
C GLY A 147 -4.55 -26.95 -3.61
N ILE A 148 -4.90 -25.67 -3.57
CA ILE A 148 -4.60 -24.68 -4.62
C ILE A 148 -3.22 -24.10 -4.30
N GLY A 149 -2.31 -24.11 -5.28
CA GLY A 149 -0.90 -23.74 -5.06
C GLY A 149 -0.70 -22.42 -4.32
N GLY A 150 -0.33 -22.51 -3.04
CA GLY A 150 -0.10 -21.39 -2.13
C GLY A 150 1.23 -20.66 -2.34
N ASP A 151 2.13 -21.19 -3.16
CA ASP A 151 3.49 -20.66 -3.38
C ASP A 151 3.49 -19.17 -3.74
N ARG A 152 2.57 -18.75 -4.61
CA ARG A 152 2.43 -17.33 -5.01
C ARG A 152 2.03 -16.44 -3.83
N LEU A 153 1.11 -16.89 -2.98
CA LEU A 153 0.66 -16.14 -1.81
C LEU A 153 1.75 -16.08 -0.73
N SER A 154 2.50 -17.17 -0.54
CA SER A 154 3.67 -17.21 0.34
C SER A 154 4.77 -16.24 -0.13
N GLU A 155 5.07 -16.20 -1.43
CA GLU A 155 6.02 -15.23 -2.00
C GLU A 155 5.54 -13.80 -1.78
N LEU A 156 4.26 -13.53 -2.05
CA LEU A 156 3.66 -12.21 -1.85
C LEU A 156 3.72 -11.76 -0.38
N ARG A 157 3.47 -12.69 0.56
CA ARG A 157 3.62 -12.46 1.99
C ARG A 157 5.06 -12.11 2.36
N GLY A 158 6.03 -12.81 1.77
CA GLY A 158 7.46 -12.54 1.95
C GLY A 158 7.84 -11.13 1.50
N ASN A 159 7.34 -10.72 0.33
CA ASN A 159 7.55 -9.37 -0.21
C ASN A 159 6.95 -8.30 0.71
N ALA A 160 5.69 -8.46 1.12
CA ALA A 160 5.05 -7.55 2.07
C ALA A 160 5.85 -7.45 3.39
N THR A 161 6.30 -8.59 3.92
CA THR A 161 7.14 -8.66 5.12
C THR A 161 8.45 -7.89 4.98
N ALA A 162 9.09 -7.95 3.82
CA ALA A 162 10.31 -7.19 3.55
C ALA A 162 10.03 -5.67 3.52
N ILE A 163 8.97 -5.24 2.85
CA ILE A 163 8.58 -3.83 2.76
C ILE A 163 8.25 -3.29 4.16
N ARG A 164 7.49 -4.04 4.96
CA ARG A 164 7.14 -3.66 6.34
C ARG A 164 8.37 -3.47 7.21
N GLN A 165 9.35 -4.37 7.11
CA GLN A 165 10.58 -4.27 7.88
C GLN A 165 11.36 -3.00 7.51
N ALA A 166 11.52 -2.73 6.21
CA ALA A 166 12.17 -1.51 5.75
C ALA A 166 11.45 -0.24 6.25
N ALA A 167 10.12 -0.19 6.13
CA ALA A 167 9.32 0.94 6.62
C ALA A 167 9.43 1.10 8.15
N SER A 168 9.45 0.00 8.91
CA SER A 168 9.58 0.00 10.37
C SER A 168 10.93 0.58 10.82
N GLU A 169 12.01 0.19 10.14
CA GLU A 169 13.35 0.69 10.41
C GLU A 169 13.44 2.21 10.16
N GLN A 170 12.81 2.69 9.08
CA GLN A 170 12.78 4.10 8.71
C GLN A 170 11.88 4.94 9.63
N ALA A 171 10.80 4.37 10.15
CA ALA A 171 9.93 5.00 11.14
C ALA A 171 10.65 5.20 12.49
N GLY A 172 11.62 4.33 12.80
CA GLY A 172 12.46 4.41 13.99
C GLY A 172 11.98 3.53 15.16
N PRO A 173 12.74 3.52 16.28
CA PRO A 173 12.64 2.49 17.32
C PRO A 173 11.29 2.44 18.06
N GLY A 174 10.55 3.55 18.13
CA GLY A 174 9.23 3.59 18.78
C GLY A 174 8.14 2.83 18.02
N VAL A 175 8.31 2.62 16.72
CA VAL A 175 7.32 1.99 15.84
C VAL A 175 7.64 0.52 15.61
N ALA A 176 8.93 0.19 15.47
CA ALA A 176 9.39 -1.19 15.36
C ALA A 176 8.94 -2.08 16.54
N ALA A 177 8.71 -1.49 17.73
CA ALA A 177 8.18 -2.20 18.88
C ALA A 177 6.67 -2.50 18.76
N VAL A 178 5.88 -1.56 18.23
CA VAL A 178 4.44 -1.74 18.01
C VAL A 178 4.18 -2.73 16.88
N ALA A 179 4.94 -2.63 15.79
CA ALA A 179 4.84 -3.54 14.64
C ALA A 179 5.22 -4.99 14.95
N ARG A 180 5.98 -5.23 16.04
CA ARG A 180 6.41 -6.57 16.47
C ARG A 180 5.47 -7.18 17.53
N GLY A 181 4.55 -6.40 18.08
CA GLY A 181 3.64 -6.79 19.17
C GLY A 181 2.18 -6.97 18.76
N VAL A 182 1.85 -6.77 17.48
CA VAL A 182 0.52 -7.01 16.87
C VAL A 182 0.61 -8.13 15.85
#